data_AF-M5CFD6-F1
#
_entry.id   AF-M5CFD6-F1
#
_cell.length_a   1.000
_cell.length_b   1.000
_cell.length_c   1.000
_cell.angle_alpha   90.00
_cell.angle_beta   90.00
_cell.angle_gamma   90.00
#
_symmetry.space_group_name_H-M   'P 1'
#
loop_
_entity.id
_entity.type
_entity.pdbx_description
1 polymer ?
#
loop_
_entity_poly.entity_id
_entity_poly.type
_entity_poly.pdbx_seq_one_letter_code
_entity_poly.pdbx_strand_id
1 'polypeptide(L)'
;MQASKSGSRRSDSLWAAEDIEAVFDQDPQRVCILQGPVAVKHAKVADEPIQDMLDNVASGLVSKFLENYYGGDESKVPTVDYIGAPPASEPTGVVEKYGIQIQETESGAKLTLGQLLPPVSAWMELLAGPKVSWLRAALTSINIVQGGSYVDNPFKRIFAPRRGQVVSIQLKGGQPSQIIVNGAARSHGIHDPNFKAVELTFDSSSSRISLTIFEERAGSSIPLQLAFDYKPRVLLETLVRR
;
A
#
# COMPACT_ATOMS: atom_id res chain seq x y z
N MET A 1 -22.91 -54.25 29.48
CA MET A 1 -22.09 -53.31 30.26
C MET A 1 -21.24 -52.52 29.26
N GLN A 2 -21.59 -51.25 29.08
CA GLN A 2 -20.89 -50.14 28.40
C GLN A 2 -20.20 -50.40 27.05
N ALA A 3 -20.86 -49.93 25.99
CA ALA A 3 -20.17 -49.42 24.80
C ALA A 3 -19.33 -48.21 25.21
N SER A 4 -18.02 -48.39 25.36
CA SER A 4 -17.09 -47.30 25.63
C SER A 4 -16.84 -46.51 24.35
N LYS A 5 -17.21 -45.23 24.39
CA LYS A 5 -16.97 -44.15 23.41
C LYS A 5 -15.83 -44.44 22.41
N SER A 6 -16.17 -44.71 21.16
CA SER A 6 -15.25 -44.87 20.02
C SER A 6 -14.67 -43.54 19.48
N GLY A 7 -14.58 -42.52 20.32
CA GLY A 7 -14.16 -41.17 19.93
C GLY A 7 -12.66 -40.91 19.94
N SER A 8 -11.83 -41.81 20.49
CA SER A 8 -10.40 -41.48 20.71
C SER A 8 -9.46 -41.79 19.53
N ARG A 9 -9.80 -42.75 18.65
CA ARG A 9 -8.83 -43.27 17.66
C ARG A 9 -8.44 -42.27 16.56
N ARG A 10 -9.26 -41.27 16.28
CA ARG A 10 -9.04 -40.27 15.20
C ARG A 10 -8.73 -38.87 15.72
N SER A 11 -8.80 -38.67 17.03
CA SER A 11 -8.50 -37.37 17.61
C SER A 11 -6.98 -37.23 17.63
N ASP A 12 -6.46 -36.18 17.00
CA ASP A 12 -5.06 -35.76 17.12
C ASP A 12 -4.02 -36.75 16.55
N SER A 13 -4.25 -37.28 15.35
CA SER A 13 -3.36 -38.24 14.67
C SER A 13 -2.41 -37.62 13.63
N LEU A 14 -2.36 -36.29 13.50
CA LEU A 14 -1.61 -35.60 12.43
C LEU A 14 -0.22 -35.14 12.87
N TRP A 15 -0.03 -34.75 14.13
CA TRP A 15 1.25 -34.24 14.63
C TRP A 15 2.38 -35.29 14.54
N ALA A 16 2.03 -36.57 14.65
CA ALA A 16 2.96 -37.69 14.49
C ALA A 16 3.60 -37.77 13.08
N ALA A 17 3.07 -37.06 12.08
CA ALA A 17 3.67 -36.94 10.75
C ALA A 17 4.83 -35.94 10.72
N GLU A 18 4.88 -35.00 11.66
CA GLU A 18 5.98 -34.02 11.79
C GLU A 18 7.07 -34.54 12.74
N ASP A 19 6.72 -35.38 13.71
CA ASP A 19 7.64 -35.96 14.69
C ASP A 19 7.56 -37.50 14.72
N ILE A 20 8.33 -38.14 13.83
CA ILE A 20 8.40 -39.60 13.71
C ILE A 20 9.14 -40.26 14.89
N GLU A 21 9.98 -39.51 15.62
CA GLU A 21 10.75 -40.01 16.75
C GLU A 21 9.84 -40.37 17.93
N ALA A 22 8.71 -39.67 18.06
CA ALA A 22 7.68 -39.96 19.05
C ALA A 22 6.82 -41.20 18.71
N VAL A 23 6.94 -41.74 17.49
CA VAL A 23 6.17 -42.90 17.02
C VAL A 23 6.90 -44.19 17.41
N PHE A 24 6.14 -45.16 17.91
CA PHE A 24 6.68 -46.46 18.24
C PHE A 24 7.31 -47.13 17.01
N ASP A 25 8.57 -47.56 17.15
CA ASP A 25 9.43 -48.09 16.07
C ASP A 25 9.82 -47.08 14.97
N GLN A 26 9.46 -45.79 15.11
CA GLN A 26 9.72 -44.74 14.10
C GLN A 26 9.21 -45.12 12.70
N ASP A 27 8.16 -45.95 12.64
CA ASP A 27 7.65 -46.56 11.41
C ASP A 27 6.65 -45.64 10.70
N PRO A 28 6.98 -45.13 9.49
CA PRO A 28 6.08 -44.24 8.74
C PRO A 28 4.75 -44.91 8.37
N GLN A 29 4.67 -46.25 8.32
CA GLN A 29 3.43 -46.96 8.01
C GLN A 29 2.36 -46.84 9.12
N ARG A 30 2.74 -46.36 10.31
CA ARG A 30 1.83 -46.18 11.46
C ARG A 30 1.30 -44.76 11.58
N VAL A 31 1.69 -43.87 10.66
CA VAL A 31 1.38 -42.45 10.70
C VAL A 31 0.40 -42.09 9.59
N CYS A 32 -0.52 -41.16 9.89
CA CYS A 32 -1.44 -40.61 8.90
C CYS A 32 -0.81 -39.39 8.22
N ILE A 33 -0.43 -39.51 6.96
CA ILE A 33 0.09 -38.41 6.13
C ILE A 33 -1.02 -37.92 5.20
N LEU A 34 -1.31 -36.62 5.22
CA LEU A 34 -2.27 -36.00 4.30
C LEU A 34 -1.57 -35.73 2.97
N GLN A 35 -1.97 -36.45 1.91
CA GLN A 35 -1.44 -36.22 0.58
C GLN A 35 -2.52 -36.33 -0.50
N GLY A 36 -2.48 -35.40 -1.46
CA GLY A 36 -3.36 -35.42 -2.62
C GLY A 36 -2.88 -36.43 -3.66
N PRO A 37 -3.74 -37.35 -4.15
CA PRO A 37 -3.31 -38.42 -5.07
C PRO A 37 -2.80 -37.91 -6.43
N VAL A 38 -3.21 -36.71 -6.85
CA VAL A 38 -2.75 -36.10 -8.10
C VAL A 38 -1.51 -35.24 -7.90
N ALA A 39 -1.35 -34.61 -6.73
CA ALA A 39 -0.23 -33.73 -6.43
C ALA A 39 1.07 -34.51 -6.23
N VAL A 40 0.99 -35.73 -5.68
CA VAL A 40 2.18 -36.55 -5.34
C VAL A 40 3.09 -36.82 -6.54
N LYS A 41 2.56 -36.93 -7.77
CA LYS A 41 3.38 -37.17 -8.98
C LYS A 41 4.32 -36.01 -9.32
N HIS A 42 4.07 -34.82 -8.76
CA HIS A 42 4.89 -33.62 -8.94
C HIS A 42 5.91 -33.42 -7.82
N ALA A 43 5.73 -34.08 -6.66
CA ALA A 43 6.68 -34.07 -5.54
C ALA A 43 7.75 -35.14 -5.75
N LYS A 44 8.84 -34.79 -6.44
CA LYS A 44 9.90 -35.73 -6.86
C LYS A 44 11.20 -35.60 -6.07
N VAL A 45 11.48 -34.42 -5.53
CA VAL A 45 12.71 -34.11 -4.80
C VAL A 45 12.35 -33.94 -3.33
N ALA A 46 13.08 -34.62 -2.45
CA ALA A 46 12.96 -34.44 -1.01
C ALA A 46 13.80 -33.23 -0.56
N ASP A 47 13.37 -32.56 0.51
CA ASP A 47 14.07 -31.43 1.15
C ASP A 47 14.34 -30.23 0.22
N GLU A 48 13.48 -30.00 -0.77
CA GLU A 48 13.54 -28.79 -1.61
C GLU A 48 13.16 -27.55 -0.78
N PRO A 49 13.98 -26.49 -0.77
CA PRO A 49 13.61 -25.23 -0.12
C PRO A 49 12.30 -24.69 -0.68
N ILE A 50 11.40 -24.24 0.21
CA ILE A 50 10.08 -23.73 -0.21
C ILE A 50 10.20 -22.52 -1.15
N GLN A 51 11.25 -21.72 -0.99
CA GLN A 51 11.55 -20.60 -1.88
C GLN A 51 11.81 -21.10 -3.31
N ASP A 52 12.72 -22.07 -3.48
CA ASP A 52 13.08 -22.60 -4.80
C ASP A 52 11.87 -23.23 -5.50
N MET A 53 11.06 -23.99 -4.76
CA MET A 53 9.85 -24.60 -5.31
C MET A 53 8.88 -23.55 -5.86
N LEU A 54 8.62 -22.48 -5.10
CA LEU A 54 7.71 -21.41 -5.51
C LEU A 54 8.31 -20.53 -6.62
N ASP A 55 9.60 -20.23 -6.54
CA ASP A 55 10.32 -19.43 -7.54
C ASP A 55 10.40 -20.18 -8.89
N ASN A 56 10.57 -21.50 -8.88
CA ASN A 56 10.53 -22.35 -10.07
C ASN A 56 9.16 -22.32 -10.77
N VAL A 57 8.08 -22.39 -9.98
CA VAL A 57 6.71 -22.30 -10.52
C VAL A 57 6.44 -20.89 -11.05
N ALA A 58 6.81 -19.85 -10.28
CA ALA A 58 6.59 -18.46 -10.64
C ALA A 58 7.36 -18.09 -11.93
N SER A 59 8.65 -18.40 -12.00
CA SER A 59 9.47 -18.16 -13.19
C SER A 59 8.95 -18.91 -14.41
N GLY A 60 8.55 -20.18 -14.26
CA GLY A 60 7.96 -20.96 -15.35
C GLY A 60 6.64 -20.37 -15.88
N LEU A 61 5.82 -19.76 -15.02
CA LEU A 61 4.62 -19.04 -15.43
C LEU A 61 4.96 -17.72 -16.13
N VAL A 62 5.92 -16.96 -15.61
CA VAL A 62 6.38 -15.69 -16.20
C VAL A 62 6.93 -15.92 -17.61
N SER A 63 7.78 -16.93 -17.82
CA SER A 63 8.32 -17.25 -19.14
C SER A 63 7.22 -17.59 -20.15
N LYS A 64 6.27 -18.45 -19.78
CA LYS A 64 5.13 -18.79 -20.65
C LYS A 64 4.24 -17.60 -20.96
N PHE A 65 4.02 -16.72 -19.98
CA PHE A 65 3.23 -15.52 -20.18
C PHE A 65 3.92 -14.55 -21.15
N LEU A 66 5.23 -14.40 -21.01
CA LEU A 66 6.05 -13.52 -21.83
C LEU A 66 6.15 -14.02 -23.28
N GLU A 67 6.30 -15.32 -23.49
CA GLU A 67 6.23 -15.95 -24.81
C GLU A 67 4.86 -15.75 -25.47
N ASN A 68 3.77 -16.05 -24.75
CA ASN A 68 2.42 -16.05 -25.32
C ASN A 68 1.87 -14.64 -25.62
N TYR A 69 2.16 -13.65 -24.77
CA TYR A 69 1.53 -12.32 -24.86
C TYR A 69 2.49 -11.21 -25.33
N TYR A 70 3.79 -11.36 -25.10
CA TYR A 70 4.79 -10.34 -25.44
C TYR A 70 5.79 -10.79 -26.52
N GLY A 71 5.69 -12.05 -26.98
CA GLY A 71 6.52 -12.59 -28.04
C GLY A 71 7.99 -12.73 -27.65
N GLY A 72 8.28 -12.97 -26.36
CA GLY A 72 9.67 -13.11 -25.88
C GLY A 72 10.36 -11.80 -25.48
N ASP A 73 9.67 -10.65 -25.56
CA ASP A 73 10.29 -9.34 -25.31
C ASP A 73 9.88 -8.73 -23.95
N GLU A 74 10.82 -8.73 -23.01
CA GLU A 74 10.69 -8.10 -21.68
C GLU A 74 10.46 -6.58 -21.77
N SER A 75 10.93 -5.93 -22.83
CA SER A 75 10.84 -4.47 -22.99
C SER A 75 9.40 -3.98 -23.16
N LYS A 76 8.49 -4.87 -23.58
CA LYS A 76 7.07 -4.56 -23.77
C LYS A 76 6.26 -4.72 -22.49
N VAL A 77 6.84 -5.28 -21.43
CA VAL A 77 6.16 -5.44 -20.15
C VAL A 77 5.99 -4.06 -19.51
N PRO A 78 4.76 -3.64 -19.18
CA PRO A 78 4.53 -2.36 -18.53
C PRO A 78 5.24 -2.31 -17.18
N THR A 79 6.00 -1.25 -16.95
CA THR A 79 6.66 -1.00 -15.67
C THR A 79 5.76 -0.11 -14.79
N VAL A 80 5.67 -0.47 -13.51
CA VAL A 80 4.96 0.30 -12.50
C VAL A 80 5.90 0.54 -11.32
N ASP A 81 5.71 1.65 -10.61
CA ASP A 81 6.57 2.05 -9.49
C ASP A 81 6.45 1.05 -8.32
N TYR A 82 5.23 0.59 -8.03
CA TYR A 82 4.97 -0.48 -7.07
C TYR A 82 3.76 -1.32 -7.46
N ILE A 83 3.70 -2.54 -6.96
CA ILE A 83 2.58 -3.48 -7.17
C ILE A 83 1.66 -3.40 -5.94
N GLY A 84 0.34 -3.51 -6.15
CA GLY A 84 -0.66 -3.44 -5.08
C GLY A 84 -1.35 -2.08 -4.94
N ALA A 85 -1.10 -1.14 -5.86
CA ALA A 85 -1.87 0.10 -5.94
C ALA A 85 -3.37 -0.21 -6.15
N PRO A 86 -4.28 0.40 -5.38
CA PRO A 86 -5.72 0.32 -5.67
C PRO A 86 -5.98 0.76 -7.12
N PRO A 87 -6.93 0.13 -7.84
CA PRO A 87 -7.22 0.50 -9.22
C PRO A 87 -7.58 1.99 -9.30
N ALA A 88 -7.04 2.68 -10.32
CA ALA A 88 -7.33 4.09 -10.52
C ALA A 88 -8.82 4.25 -10.80
N SER A 89 -9.52 4.97 -9.95
CA SER A 89 -10.88 5.40 -10.24
C SER A 89 -10.81 6.84 -10.67
N GLU A 90 -11.06 7.13 -11.95
CA GLU A 90 -11.18 8.51 -12.39
C GLU A 90 -12.46 9.09 -11.78
N PRO A 91 -12.38 10.13 -10.93
CA PRO A 91 -13.55 10.70 -10.30
C PRO A 91 -14.30 11.59 -11.30
N THR A 92 -15.04 10.97 -12.23
CA THR A 92 -15.81 11.67 -13.26
C THR A 92 -16.81 12.63 -12.62
N GLY A 93 -16.76 13.91 -12.99
CA GLY A 93 -17.71 14.94 -12.55
C GLY A 93 -17.55 15.42 -11.11
N VAL A 94 -16.54 14.97 -10.35
CA VAL A 94 -16.30 15.47 -8.97
C VAL A 94 -15.88 16.93 -8.99
N VAL A 95 -15.05 17.32 -9.95
CA VAL A 95 -14.58 18.71 -10.11
C VAL A 95 -15.76 19.65 -10.32
N GLU A 96 -16.65 19.32 -11.25
CA GLU A 96 -17.83 20.11 -11.59
C GLU A 96 -18.85 20.13 -10.46
N LYS A 97 -19.16 18.96 -9.88
CA LYS A 97 -20.17 18.81 -8.82
C LYS A 97 -19.84 19.60 -7.55
N TYR A 98 -18.57 19.69 -7.19
CA TYR A 98 -18.12 20.40 -6.00
C TYR A 98 -17.47 21.77 -6.30
N GLY A 99 -17.46 22.19 -7.56
CA GLY A 99 -16.94 23.49 -8.00
C GLY A 99 -15.44 23.67 -7.75
N ILE A 100 -14.66 22.59 -7.80
CA ILE A 100 -13.22 22.62 -7.57
C ILE A 100 -12.54 23.32 -8.75
N GLN A 101 -11.74 24.35 -8.47
CA GLN A 101 -11.00 25.05 -9.51
C GLN A 101 -9.61 24.42 -9.64
N ILE A 102 -9.32 23.86 -10.81
CA ILE A 102 -8.02 23.25 -11.12
C ILE A 102 -7.29 24.18 -12.09
N GLN A 103 -6.10 24.63 -11.69
CA GLN A 103 -5.17 25.35 -12.54
C GLN A 103 -3.96 24.45 -12.77
N GLU A 104 -3.88 23.86 -13.95
CA GLU A 104 -2.74 23.04 -14.36
C GLU A 104 -1.67 23.93 -15.01
N THR A 105 -0.41 23.63 -14.72
CA THR A 105 0.77 24.31 -15.24
C THR A 105 1.83 23.25 -15.54
N GLU A 106 2.79 23.53 -16.41
CA GLU A 106 3.89 22.59 -16.71
C GLU A 106 4.69 22.18 -15.45
N SER A 107 4.73 23.06 -14.45
CA SER A 107 5.41 22.84 -13.17
C SER A 107 4.55 22.18 -12.09
N GLY A 108 3.25 21.95 -12.33
CA GLY A 108 2.37 21.42 -11.29
C GLY A 108 0.88 21.71 -11.47
N ALA A 109 0.09 21.41 -10.44
CA ALA A 109 -1.34 21.68 -10.42
C ALA A 109 -1.74 22.39 -9.13
N LYS A 110 -2.63 23.37 -9.23
CA LYS A 110 -3.21 24.07 -8.08
C LYS A 110 -4.72 23.83 -8.04
N LEU A 111 -5.19 23.20 -6.98
CA LEU A 111 -6.58 22.89 -6.74
C LEU A 111 -7.13 23.78 -5.62
N THR A 112 -8.17 24.55 -5.91
CA THR A 112 -8.85 25.39 -4.93
C THR A 112 -10.24 24.84 -4.65
N LEU A 113 -10.51 24.50 -3.38
CA LEU A 113 -11.82 24.02 -2.95
C LEU A 113 -12.74 25.19 -2.57
N GLY A 114 -13.98 25.10 -3.02
CA GLY A 114 -15.06 26.02 -2.64
C GLY A 114 -15.69 25.69 -1.30
N GLN A 115 -17.00 25.97 -1.19
CA GLN A 115 -17.80 25.76 0.02
C GLN A 115 -18.34 24.32 0.15
N LEU A 116 -18.61 23.67 -0.98
CA LEU A 116 -19.03 22.27 -1.06
C LEU A 116 -17.79 21.37 -1.02
N LEU A 117 -17.83 20.34 -0.16
CA LEU A 117 -16.69 19.44 0.05
C LEU A 117 -16.95 18.07 -0.57
N PRO A 118 -16.02 17.54 -1.38
CA PRO A 118 -16.11 16.18 -1.88
C PRO A 118 -15.95 15.15 -0.75
N PRO A 119 -16.41 13.90 -0.95
CA PRO A 119 -16.07 12.78 -0.08
C PRO A 119 -14.56 12.58 -0.03
N VAL A 120 -14.04 12.19 1.14
CA VAL A 120 -12.59 12.03 1.37
C VAL A 120 -11.96 11.05 0.37
N SER A 121 -12.61 9.94 0.05
CA SER A 121 -12.11 8.96 -0.92
C SER A 121 -11.95 9.57 -2.31
N ALA A 122 -12.98 10.23 -2.84
CA ALA A 122 -12.95 10.88 -4.15
C ALA A 122 -11.92 12.02 -4.21
N TRP A 123 -11.73 12.74 -3.10
CA TRP A 123 -10.71 13.78 -2.97
C TRP A 123 -9.29 13.22 -2.99
N MET A 124 -9.03 12.13 -2.28
CA MET A 124 -7.71 11.48 -2.26
C MET A 124 -7.37 10.89 -3.63
N GLU A 125 -8.33 10.28 -4.33
CA GLU A 125 -8.15 9.80 -5.71
C GLU A 125 -7.81 10.95 -6.67
N LEU A 126 -8.50 12.08 -6.55
CA LEU A 126 -8.22 13.27 -7.37
C LEU A 126 -6.80 13.81 -7.12
N LEU A 127 -6.36 13.89 -5.86
CA LEU A 127 -5.01 14.36 -5.51
C LEU A 127 -3.91 13.37 -5.90
N ALA A 128 -4.16 12.07 -5.78
CA ALA A 128 -3.21 11.03 -6.12
C ALA A 128 -2.98 10.92 -7.64
N GLY A 129 -4.04 11.13 -8.42
CA GLY A 129 -4.03 11.02 -9.87
C GLY A 129 -3.91 9.58 -10.38
N PRO A 130 -4.02 9.38 -11.71
CA PRO A 130 -4.08 8.05 -12.32
C PRO A 130 -2.74 7.31 -12.32
N LYS A 131 -1.62 8.02 -12.21
CA LYS A 131 -0.28 7.42 -12.24
C LYS A 131 0.12 6.84 -10.89
N VAL A 132 0.64 5.63 -10.90
CA VAL A 132 1.23 4.98 -9.73
C VAL A 132 2.52 5.71 -9.36
N SER A 133 2.57 6.28 -8.16
CA SER A 133 3.70 7.06 -7.64
C SER A 133 3.74 6.99 -6.11
N TRP A 134 4.84 7.45 -5.50
CA TRP A 134 4.95 7.62 -4.04
C TRP A 134 3.78 8.43 -3.45
N LEU A 135 3.31 9.45 -4.17
CA LEU A 135 2.22 10.31 -3.73
C LEU A 135 0.92 9.52 -3.66
N ARG A 136 0.66 8.71 -4.70
CA ARG A 136 -0.49 7.83 -4.70
C ARG A 136 -0.41 6.82 -3.56
N ALA A 137 0.75 6.21 -3.34
CA ALA A 137 0.95 5.34 -2.18
C ALA A 137 0.63 6.09 -0.87
N ALA A 138 1.10 7.34 -0.70
CA ALA A 138 0.83 8.14 0.50
C ALA A 138 -0.67 8.37 0.74
N LEU A 139 -1.45 8.65 -0.31
CA LEU A 139 -2.86 9.04 -0.16
C LEU A 139 -3.85 7.88 -0.22
N THR A 140 -3.57 6.84 -1.02
CA THR A 140 -4.53 5.75 -1.27
C THR A 140 -4.27 4.50 -0.43
N SER A 141 -3.05 4.29 0.07
CA SER A 141 -2.73 3.13 0.91
C SER A 141 -3.67 3.04 2.12
N ILE A 142 -4.12 1.83 2.42
CA ILE A 142 -5.06 1.57 3.52
C ILE A 142 -4.32 1.72 4.85
N ASN A 143 -3.19 1.04 4.97
CA ASN A 143 -2.37 0.96 6.16
C ASN A 143 -0.95 1.46 5.89
N ILE A 144 -0.28 1.87 6.96
CA ILE A 144 1.16 2.13 7.01
C ILE A 144 1.79 1.20 8.05
N VAL A 145 3.03 0.81 7.84
CA VAL A 145 3.77 0.02 8.83
C VAL A 145 4.43 0.98 9.82
N GLN A 146 4.29 0.71 11.11
CA GLN A 146 4.99 1.45 12.16
C GLN A 146 5.65 0.45 13.11
N GLY A 147 6.99 0.42 13.11
CA GLY A 147 7.77 -0.61 13.80
C GLY A 147 7.56 -1.99 13.16
N GLY A 148 6.59 -2.75 13.68
CA GLY A 148 6.17 -4.05 13.14
C GLY A 148 4.64 -4.25 13.13
N SER A 149 3.87 -3.17 13.26
CA SER A 149 2.41 -3.20 13.27
C SER A 149 1.83 -2.38 12.13
N TYR A 150 0.66 -2.79 11.65
CA TYR A 150 -0.12 -2.04 10.67
C TYR A 150 -0.99 -1.02 11.39
N VAL A 151 -0.88 0.25 10.99
CA VAL A 151 -1.67 1.36 11.51
C VAL A 151 -2.45 2.00 10.36
N ASP A 152 -3.64 2.50 10.64
CA ASP A 152 -4.44 3.26 9.67
C ASP A 152 -3.63 4.42 9.08
N ASN A 153 -3.77 4.63 7.78
CA ASN A 153 -3.06 5.68 7.09
C ASN A 153 -3.44 7.10 7.62
N PRO A 154 -2.52 7.84 8.27
CA PRO A 154 -2.80 9.16 8.83
C PRO A 154 -3.02 10.22 7.74
N PHE A 155 -2.50 10.00 6.52
CA PHE A 155 -2.63 10.95 5.41
C PHE A 155 -4.09 11.19 5.03
N LYS A 156 -4.96 10.17 5.14
CA LYS A 156 -6.39 10.30 4.88
C LYS A 156 -7.07 11.34 5.77
N ARG A 157 -6.63 11.42 7.03
CA ARG A 157 -7.13 12.42 8.00
C ARG A 157 -6.46 13.76 7.82
N ILE A 158 -5.19 13.77 7.40
CA ILE A 158 -4.40 14.99 7.27
C ILE A 158 -4.83 15.81 6.05
N PHE A 159 -5.02 15.14 4.92
CA PHE A 159 -5.37 15.74 3.64
C PHE A 159 -6.89 15.79 3.39
N ALA A 160 -7.71 15.51 4.40
CA ALA A 160 -9.17 15.57 4.28
C ALA A 160 -9.63 16.96 3.75
N PRO A 161 -10.58 17.00 2.80
CA PRO A 161 -10.98 18.23 2.13
C PRO A 161 -11.64 19.20 3.12
N ARG A 162 -11.26 20.47 3.04
CA ARG A 162 -11.75 21.55 3.91
C ARG A 162 -12.10 22.79 3.09
N ARG A 163 -12.95 23.64 3.65
CA ARG A 163 -13.47 24.84 2.98
C ARG A 163 -12.34 25.86 2.80
N GLY A 164 -12.24 26.45 1.61
CA GLY A 164 -11.22 27.45 1.28
C GLY A 164 -9.79 26.90 1.29
N GLN A 165 -9.63 25.58 1.24
CA GLN A 165 -8.34 24.93 1.14
C GLN A 165 -7.79 25.08 -0.28
N VAL A 166 -6.49 25.37 -0.39
CA VAL A 166 -5.77 25.43 -1.65
C VAL A 166 -4.65 24.41 -1.62
N VAL A 167 -4.69 23.42 -2.50
CA VAL A 167 -3.67 22.39 -2.61
C VAL A 167 -2.84 22.62 -3.86
N SER A 168 -1.53 22.81 -3.67
CA SER A 168 -0.57 22.99 -4.75
C SER A 168 0.31 21.75 -4.83
N ILE A 169 0.28 21.07 -5.96
CA ILE A 169 1.12 19.91 -6.30
C ILE A 169 2.21 20.41 -7.23
N GLN A 170 3.48 20.24 -6.85
CA GLN A 170 4.62 20.55 -7.71
C GLN A 170 5.15 19.28 -8.37
N LEU A 171 5.48 19.41 -9.65
CA LEU A 171 6.04 18.35 -10.46
C LEU A 171 7.51 18.67 -10.77
N LYS A 172 8.39 17.67 -10.67
CA LYS A 172 9.78 17.74 -11.12
C LYS A 172 10.02 16.58 -12.09
N GLY A 173 10.34 16.90 -13.35
CA GLY A 173 10.53 15.87 -14.39
C GLY A 173 9.28 15.03 -14.66
N GLY A 174 8.07 15.60 -14.50
CA GLY A 174 6.80 14.90 -14.72
C GLY A 174 6.35 13.99 -13.57
N GLN A 175 7.08 13.94 -12.46
CA GLN A 175 6.69 13.24 -11.23
C GLN A 175 6.40 14.22 -10.10
N PRO A 176 5.45 13.91 -9.19
CA PRO A 176 5.20 14.74 -8.02
C PRO A 176 6.43 14.81 -7.13
N SER A 177 6.83 16.01 -6.74
CA SER A 177 7.95 16.22 -5.81
C SER A 177 7.48 16.76 -4.46
N GLN A 178 6.44 17.59 -4.48
CA GLN A 178 5.96 18.28 -3.29
C GLN A 178 4.45 18.55 -3.38
N ILE A 179 3.77 18.45 -2.25
CA ILE A 179 2.41 18.95 -2.06
C ILE A 179 2.40 19.94 -0.92
N ILE A 180 1.75 21.07 -1.16
CA ILE A 180 1.51 22.10 -0.16
C ILE A 180 0.02 22.31 -0.03
N VAL A 181 -0.48 22.27 1.20
CA VAL A 181 -1.85 22.64 1.55
C VAL A 181 -1.79 23.99 2.25
N ASN A 182 -2.40 24.99 1.60
CA ASN A 182 -2.61 26.31 2.16
C ASN A 182 -4.07 26.49 2.58
N GLY A 183 -4.27 27.33 3.59
CA GLY A 183 -5.55 27.47 4.27
C GLY A 183 -5.87 26.24 5.13
N ALA A 184 -7.11 26.19 5.62
CA ALA A 184 -7.59 25.06 6.43
C ALA A 184 -6.86 24.84 7.77
N ALA A 185 -6.50 25.95 8.44
CA ALA A 185 -5.99 25.93 9.81
C ALA A 185 -6.91 25.11 10.72
N ARG A 186 -6.29 24.36 11.63
CA ARG A 186 -7.00 23.43 12.53
C ARG A 186 -7.41 24.08 13.85
N SER A 187 -6.78 25.20 14.19
CA SER A 187 -7.10 26.00 15.36
C SER A 187 -8.42 26.75 15.17
N HIS A 188 -9.04 27.11 16.29
CA HIS A 188 -10.21 27.96 16.29
C HIS A 188 -9.77 29.43 16.16
N GLY A 189 -10.21 30.13 15.12
CA GLY A 189 -9.90 31.54 14.93
C GLY A 189 -9.99 32.01 13.49
N ILE A 190 -9.75 33.30 13.28
CA ILE A 190 -9.50 33.86 11.95
C ILE A 190 -8.03 33.59 11.65
N HIS A 191 -7.78 32.84 10.58
CA HIS A 191 -6.44 32.49 10.12
C HIS A 191 -6.17 33.16 8.78
N ASP A 192 -4.88 33.37 8.48
CA ASP A 192 -4.49 33.81 7.14
C ASP A 192 -4.92 32.74 6.12
N PRO A 193 -5.73 33.09 5.09
CA PRO A 193 -6.11 32.15 4.04
C PRO A 193 -4.92 31.56 3.28
N ASN A 194 -3.75 32.22 3.31
CA ASN A 194 -2.51 31.75 2.71
C ASN A 194 -1.60 30.99 3.68
N PHE A 195 -2.05 30.74 4.92
CA PHE A 195 -1.28 29.97 5.90
C PHE A 195 -0.98 28.57 5.36
N LYS A 196 0.31 28.21 5.35
CA LYS A 196 0.79 26.88 4.95
C LYS A 196 0.51 25.90 6.07
N ALA A 197 -0.52 25.06 5.94
CA ALA A 197 -0.95 24.13 6.99
C ALA A 197 -0.23 22.77 6.92
N VAL A 198 -0.02 22.25 5.71
CA VAL A 198 0.64 20.94 5.51
C VAL A 198 1.59 21.02 4.33
N GLU A 199 2.73 20.38 4.49
CA GLU A 199 3.70 20.16 3.44
C GLU A 199 4.10 18.70 3.41
N LEU A 200 4.09 18.11 2.22
CA LEU A 200 4.58 16.77 1.96
C LEU A 200 5.62 16.85 0.86
N THR A 201 6.83 16.38 1.14
CA THR A 201 7.96 16.42 0.20
C THR A 201 8.51 15.02 0.02
N PHE A 202 8.98 14.73 -1.19
CA PHE A 202 9.64 13.48 -1.52
C PHE A 202 11.06 13.72 -2.00
N ASP A 203 11.99 13.02 -1.35
CA ASP A 203 13.38 12.96 -1.79
C ASP A 203 13.62 11.64 -2.51
N SER A 204 13.82 11.72 -3.83
CA SER A 204 14.06 10.56 -4.68
C SER A 204 15.39 9.87 -4.39
N SER A 205 16.38 10.58 -3.84
CA SER A 205 17.69 10.00 -3.55
C SER A 205 17.66 9.06 -2.35
N SER A 206 16.87 9.40 -1.33
CA SER A 206 16.72 8.60 -0.11
C SER A 206 15.41 7.79 -0.06
N SER A 207 14.53 7.96 -1.06
CA SER A 207 13.16 7.41 -1.07
C SER A 207 12.39 7.75 0.21
N ARG A 208 12.55 8.98 0.69
CA ARG A 208 11.93 9.47 1.92
C ARG A 208 10.83 10.46 1.63
N ILE A 209 9.74 10.29 2.36
CA ILE A 209 8.62 11.22 2.39
C ILE A 209 8.67 11.98 3.71
N SER A 210 8.81 13.30 3.64
CA SER A 210 8.81 14.18 4.81
C SER A 210 7.49 14.96 4.84
N LEU A 211 6.71 14.73 5.89
CA LEU A 211 5.47 15.41 6.18
C LEU A 211 5.72 16.46 7.26
N THR A 212 5.47 17.73 6.97
CA THR A 212 5.48 18.81 7.95
C THR A 212 4.07 19.34 8.13
N ILE A 213 3.56 19.30 9.36
CA ILE A 213 2.29 19.92 9.74
C ILE A 213 2.63 21.20 10.48
N PHE A 214 2.07 22.31 10.06
CA PHE A 214 2.29 23.61 10.68
C PHE A 214 1.06 24.00 11.51
N GLU A 215 1.30 24.40 12.75
CA GLU A 215 0.26 24.96 13.63
C GLU A 215 0.56 26.43 13.88
N GLU A 216 -0.44 27.29 13.69
CA GLU A 216 -0.33 28.72 13.97
C GLU A 216 -0.63 28.98 15.45
N ARG A 217 0.30 29.60 16.16
CA ARG A 217 0.09 30.08 17.54
C ARG A 217 0.72 31.44 17.73
N ALA A 218 -0.10 32.40 18.19
CA ALA A 218 0.33 33.76 18.52
C ALA A 218 1.13 34.46 17.39
N GLY A 219 0.72 34.26 16.14
CA GLY A 219 1.40 34.83 14.96
C GLY A 219 2.69 34.13 14.54
N SER A 220 3.03 33.00 15.17
CA SER A 220 4.17 32.15 14.80
C SER A 220 3.69 30.79 14.29
N SER A 221 4.42 30.22 13.32
CA SER A 221 4.15 28.89 12.77
C SER A 221 5.09 27.86 13.38
N ILE A 222 4.54 26.83 14.02
CA ILE A 222 5.29 25.77 14.69
C ILE A 222 5.19 24.49 13.84
N PRO A 223 6.32 23.95 13.33
CA PRO A 223 6.32 22.74 12.52
C PRO A 223 6.38 21.47 13.39
N LEU A 224 5.54 20.49 13.05
CA LEU A 224 5.65 19.10 13.47
C LEU A 224 6.07 18.26 12.26
N GLN A 225 7.25 17.64 12.34
CA GLN A 225 7.80 16.83 11.26
C GLN A 225 7.59 15.34 11.53
N LEU A 226 7.13 14.63 10.51
CA LEU A 226 6.94 13.18 10.48
C LEU A 226 7.68 12.64 9.25
N ALA A 227 8.43 11.56 9.43
CA ALA A 227 9.20 10.93 8.37
C ALA A 227 8.65 9.54 8.04
N PHE A 228 8.57 9.25 6.74
CA PHE A 228 8.13 7.97 6.21
C PHE A 228 9.12 7.49 5.16
N ASP A 229 9.45 6.20 5.20
CA ASP A 229 10.25 5.53 4.19
C ASP A 229 9.31 4.95 3.13
N TYR A 230 9.56 5.27 1.85
CA TYR A 230 8.84 4.70 0.72
C TYR A 230 9.59 3.49 0.18
N LYS A 231 8.96 2.30 0.22
CA LYS A 231 9.56 1.03 -0.18
C LYS A 231 8.76 0.38 -1.32
N PRO A 232 8.94 0.81 -2.57
CA PRO A 232 8.18 0.28 -3.71
C PRO A 232 8.37 -1.22 -3.95
N ARG A 233 9.50 -1.78 -3.48
CA ARG A 233 9.86 -3.20 -3.62
C ARG A 233 9.07 -4.13 -2.68
N VAL A 234 8.42 -3.59 -1.65
CA VAL A 234 7.69 -4.40 -0.65
C VAL A 234 6.20 -4.12 -0.77
N LEU A 235 5.46 -5.09 -1.30
CA LEU A 235 4.05 -4.96 -1.70
C LEU A 235 3.13 -4.50 -0.56
N LEU A 236 3.34 -5.03 0.65
CA LEU A 236 2.51 -4.75 1.83
C LEU A 236 3.08 -3.66 2.74
N GLU A 237 4.33 -3.24 2.51
CA GLU A 237 5.04 -2.25 3.34
C GLU A 237 5.52 -1.06 2.50
N THR A 238 4.71 -0.65 1.51
CA THR A 238 5.06 0.46 0.62
C THR A 238 5.36 1.75 1.37
N LEU A 239 4.79 1.93 2.58
CA LEU A 239 5.06 3.05 3.47
C LEU A 239 5.35 2.58 4.90
N VAL A 240 6.50 2.99 5.41
CA VAL A 240 6.93 2.71 6.78
C VAL A 240 7.14 4.01 7.53
N ARG A 241 6.40 4.23 8.62
CA ARG A 241 6.61 5.34 9.54
C ARG A 241 7.74 5.02 10.51
N ARG A 242 8.66 5.98 10.67
CA ARG A 242 9.68 5.94 11.72
C ARG A 242 9.17 6.49 13.05
#